data_AF-A0A3T2LED0-F1
#
_entry.id   AF-A0A3T2LED0-F1
#
_cell.length_a   1.000
_cell.length_b   1.000
_cell.length_c   1.000
_cell.angle_alpha   90.00
_cell.angle_beta   90.00
_cell.angle_gamma   90.00
#
_symmetry.space_group_name_H-M   'P 1'
#
loop_
_entity.id
_entity.type
_entity.pdbx_description
1 polymer ?
#
loop_
_entity_poly.entity_id
_entity_poly.type
_entity_poly.pdbx_seq_one_letter_code
_entity_poly.pdbx_strand_id
1 'polypeptide(L)'
;MSGIQWIKLSVNMFDDEKIKLLEKMPEGNQMLIVWIRLLALAGKTNDKGRIYLNENVPYTEDMLATLFNRDVGIIRVTLHTLQSFGMIQKTENGLIEIENWEKHQNVDGMERVREQTRKRVEKHREAMRQNRIAIGDSEENKECNVTSSVTVTQSNAIDIDKEL
;
A
#
# COMPACT_ATOMS: atom_id res chain seq x y z
N MET A 1 -4.27 6.74 -9.78
CA MET A 1 -3.11 5.82 -9.81
C MET A 1 -3.54 4.50 -9.19
N SER A 2 -3.47 3.38 -9.91
CA SER A 2 -3.81 2.07 -9.35
C SER A 2 -2.62 1.53 -8.56
N GLY A 3 -2.49 1.96 -7.31
CA GLY A 3 -1.65 1.27 -6.34
C GLY A 3 -2.18 -0.15 -6.11
N ILE A 4 -1.34 -1.04 -5.56
CA ILE A 4 -1.76 -2.38 -5.15
C ILE A 4 -2.99 -2.27 -4.23
N GLN A 5 -4.08 -2.92 -4.64
CA GLN A 5 -5.39 -2.80 -3.97
C GLN A 5 -5.62 -3.88 -2.91
N TRP A 6 -4.76 -4.87 -2.82
CA TRP A 6 -4.93 -6.04 -1.96
C TRP A 6 -3.60 -6.47 -1.34
N ILE A 7 -3.70 -7.05 -0.15
CA ILE A 7 -2.61 -7.79 0.48
C ILE A 7 -3.01 -9.27 0.53
N LYS A 8 -2.05 -10.18 0.41
CA LYS A 8 -2.30 -11.60 0.67
C LYS A 8 -2.16 -11.87 2.15
N LEU A 9 -3.14 -12.54 2.74
CA LEU A 9 -3.09 -13.08 4.09
C LEU A 9 -3.05 -14.60 4.00
N SER A 10 -2.19 -15.24 4.80
CA SER A 10 -2.18 -16.69 4.90
C SER A 10 -3.48 -17.19 5.53
N VAL A 11 -4.08 -18.22 4.94
CA VAL A 11 -5.25 -18.89 5.53
C VAL A 11 -4.95 -19.51 6.91
N ASN A 12 -3.67 -19.78 7.18
CA ASN A 12 -3.17 -20.31 8.45
C ASN A 12 -2.66 -19.20 9.39
N MET A 13 -2.96 -17.92 9.14
CA MET A 13 -2.49 -16.81 10.00
C MET A 13 -2.94 -16.99 11.46
N PHE A 14 -4.15 -17.49 11.68
CA PHE A 14 -4.68 -17.75 13.02
C PHE A 14 -4.04 -18.97 13.69
N ASP A 15 -3.27 -19.77 12.95
CA ASP A 15 -2.50 -20.87 13.51
C ASP A 15 -1.15 -20.46 14.08
N ASP A 16 -0.67 -19.27 13.71
CA ASP A 16 0.58 -18.69 14.19
C ASP A 16 0.56 -18.54 15.72
N GLU A 17 1.63 -19.01 16.37
CA GLU A 17 1.74 -18.99 17.83
C GLU A 17 1.64 -17.58 18.41
N LYS A 18 2.20 -16.56 17.72
CA LYS A 18 2.14 -15.17 18.16
C LYS A 18 0.72 -14.63 18.06
N ILE A 19 -0.02 -14.99 17.01
CA ILE A 19 -1.44 -14.60 16.86
C ILE A 19 -2.30 -15.26 17.94
N LYS A 20 -2.11 -16.57 18.17
CA LYS A 20 -2.81 -17.30 19.24
C LYS A 20 -2.54 -16.70 20.62
N LEU A 21 -1.29 -16.32 20.91
CA LEU A 21 -0.92 -15.65 22.15
C LEU A 21 -1.54 -14.25 22.25
N LEU A 22 -1.52 -13.48 21.16
CA LEU A 22 -2.11 -12.14 21.09
C LEU A 22 -3.62 -12.17 21.42
N GLU A 23 -4.36 -13.13 20.84
CA GLU A 23 -5.80 -13.29 21.06
C GLU A 23 -6.16 -13.63 22.52
N LYS A 24 -5.23 -14.22 23.27
CA LYS A 24 -5.42 -14.54 24.70
C LYS A 24 -5.12 -13.37 25.63
N MET A 25 -4.52 -12.29 25.13
CA MET A 25 -4.25 -11.09 25.94
C MET A 25 -5.52 -10.28 26.20
N PRO A 26 -5.55 -9.45 27.26
CA PRO A 26 -6.57 -8.41 27.40
C PRO A 26 -6.61 -7.55 26.14
N GLU A 27 -7.81 -7.30 25.62
CA GLU A 27 -8.01 -6.58 24.35
C GLU A 27 -7.42 -7.27 23.11
N GLY A 28 -7.10 -8.57 23.17
CA GLY A 28 -6.48 -9.34 22.08
C GLY A 28 -7.20 -9.20 20.73
N ASN A 29 -8.53 -9.19 20.73
CA ASN A 29 -9.32 -8.94 19.51
C ASN A 29 -9.06 -7.55 18.92
N GLN A 30 -8.93 -6.51 19.75
CA GLN A 30 -8.63 -5.16 19.29
C GLN A 30 -7.19 -5.08 18.74
N MET A 31 -6.24 -5.72 19.43
CA MET A 31 -4.84 -5.79 19.02
C MET A 31 -4.69 -6.50 17.67
N LEU A 32 -5.41 -7.61 17.47
CA LEU A 32 -5.46 -8.34 16.20
C LEU A 32 -6.01 -7.47 15.05
N ILE A 33 -7.08 -6.71 15.30
CA ILE A 33 -7.62 -5.77 14.31
C ILE A 33 -6.59 -4.70 13.95
N VAL A 34 -5.88 -4.15 14.95
CA VAL A 34 -4.81 -3.17 14.72
C VAL A 34 -3.66 -3.79 13.91
N TRP A 35 -3.28 -5.03 14.20
CA TRP A 35 -2.28 -5.78 13.41
C TRP A 35 -2.68 -5.91 11.94
N ILE A 36 -3.91 -6.34 11.66
CA ILE A 36 -4.43 -6.46 10.28
C ILE A 36 -4.46 -5.09 9.59
N ARG A 37 -4.83 -4.01 10.31
CA ARG A 37 -4.79 -2.65 9.77
C ARG A 37 -3.37 -2.17 9.47
N LEU A 38 -2.37 -2.54 10.29
CA LEU A 38 -0.97 -2.26 10.02
C LEU A 38 -0.48 -2.99 8.76
N LEU A 39 -0.84 -4.27 8.58
CA LEU A 39 -0.54 -5.03 7.35
C LEU A 39 -1.13 -4.34 6.11
N ALA A 40 -2.39 -3.88 6.19
CA ALA A 40 -3.02 -3.16 5.09
C ALA A 40 -2.33 -1.81 4.81
N LEU A 41 -1.88 -1.11 5.86
CA LEU A 41 -1.17 0.16 5.74
C LEU A 41 0.21 -0.03 5.10
N ALA A 42 0.96 -1.06 5.53
CA ALA A 42 2.21 -1.46 4.91
C ALA A 42 2.02 -1.87 3.43
N GLY A 43 0.95 -2.57 3.11
CA GLY A 43 0.57 -2.90 1.72
C GLY A 43 0.25 -1.67 0.87
N LYS A 44 -0.38 -0.64 1.47
CA LYS A 44 -0.66 0.64 0.82
C LYS A 44 0.61 1.44 0.56
N THR A 45 1.53 1.49 1.53
CA THR A 45 2.83 2.13 1.37
C THR A 45 3.70 1.35 0.37
N ASN A 46 3.58 0.03 0.35
CA ASN A 46 4.29 -0.90 -0.53
C ASN A 46 5.82 -0.72 -0.48
N ASP A 47 6.38 -0.34 0.66
CA ASP A 47 7.82 -0.12 0.83
C ASP A 47 8.40 -1.12 1.81
N LYS A 48 8.50 -2.39 1.39
CA LYS A 48 9.12 -3.49 2.16
C LYS A 48 8.61 -3.64 3.60
N GLY A 49 7.33 -3.36 3.83
CA GLY A 49 6.73 -3.48 5.17
C GLY A 49 6.86 -2.21 6.03
N ARG A 50 7.45 -1.14 5.52
CA ARG A 50 7.52 0.16 6.20
C ARG A 50 6.19 0.88 6.19
N ILE A 51 5.91 1.54 7.30
CA ILE A 51 4.66 2.25 7.55
C ILE A 51 4.96 3.71 7.86
N TYR A 52 4.59 4.61 6.94
CA TYR A 52 4.77 6.06 7.04
C TYR A 52 3.67 6.81 6.29
N LEU A 53 3.39 8.04 6.73
CA LEU A 53 2.40 8.91 6.09
C LEU A 53 2.90 9.38 4.73
N ASN A 54 4.10 9.95 4.70
CA ASN A 54 4.83 10.42 3.52
C ASN A 54 6.29 9.98 3.63
N GLU A 55 7.03 10.00 2.52
CA GLU A 55 8.48 9.73 2.52
C GLU A 55 9.15 10.57 3.63
N ASN A 56 9.56 9.91 4.72
CA ASN A 56 10.17 10.45 5.95
C ASN A 56 9.25 10.93 7.10
N VAL A 57 7.93 10.81 7.00
CA VAL A 57 7.01 11.13 8.12
C VAL A 57 6.43 9.85 8.71
N PRO A 58 6.98 9.31 9.81
CA PRO A 58 6.43 8.12 10.46
C PRO A 58 5.06 8.42 11.06
N TYR A 59 4.19 7.41 11.12
CA TYR A 59 2.92 7.55 11.82
C TYR A 59 3.16 7.59 13.33
N THR A 60 2.58 8.58 13.99
CA THR A 60 2.52 8.62 15.46
C THR A 60 1.38 7.74 15.99
N GLU A 61 1.42 7.43 17.27
CA GLU A 61 0.36 6.67 17.95
C GLU A 61 -1.00 7.36 17.84
N ASP A 62 -1.05 8.68 17.97
CA ASP A 62 -2.28 9.48 17.83
C ASP A 62 -2.85 9.44 16.41
N MET A 63 -1.96 9.46 15.40
CA MET A 63 -2.37 9.35 14.00
C MET A 63 -2.94 7.97 13.70
N LEU A 64 -2.31 6.91 14.22
CA LEU A 64 -2.82 5.54 14.09
C LEU A 64 -4.13 5.36 14.85
N ALA A 65 -4.28 5.94 16.03
CA ALA A 65 -5.52 5.93 16.80
C ALA A 65 -6.68 6.54 16.01
N THR A 66 -6.42 7.71 15.40
CA THR A 66 -7.37 8.40 14.53
C THR A 66 -7.71 7.57 13.29
N LEU A 67 -6.69 7.05 12.59
CA LEU A 67 -6.87 6.27 11.37
C LEU A 67 -7.58 4.94 11.64
N PHE A 68 -7.30 4.33 12.79
CA PHE A 68 -7.86 3.03 13.16
C PHE A 68 -9.20 3.14 13.90
N ASN A 69 -9.62 4.36 14.25
CA ASN A 69 -10.78 4.62 15.11
C ASN A 69 -10.71 3.77 16.38
N ARG A 70 -9.59 3.88 17.10
CA ARG A 70 -9.29 3.15 18.33
C ARG A 70 -8.70 4.10 19.36
N ASP A 71 -8.84 3.74 20.62
CA ASP A 71 -8.20 4.46 21.71
C ASP A 71 -6.66 4.42 21.56
N VAL A 72 -6.00 5.54 21.86
CA VAL A 72 -4.54 5.65 21.75
C VAL A 72 -3.81 4.69 22.69
N GLY A 73 -4.39 4.38 23.86
CA GLY A 73 -3.88 3.38 24.78
C GLY A 73 -3.86 1.99 24.15
N ILE A 74 -4.92 1.62 23.42
CA ILE A 74 -4.95 0.35 22.67
C ILE A 74 -3.86 0.32 21.59
N ILE A 75 -3.67 1.41 20.84
CA ILE A 75 -2.60 1.50 19.85
C ILE A 75 -1.23 1.33 20.50
N ARG A 76 -0.97 2.06 21.60
CA ARG A 76 0.30 2.00 22.31
C ARG A 76 0.61 0.60 22.83
N VAL A 77 -0.36 -0.02 23.51
CA VAL A 77 -0.23 -1.39 24.03
C VAL A 77 -0.04 -2.38 22.88
N THR A 78 -0.79 -2.23 21.80
CA THR A 78 -0.65 -3.10 20.62
C THR A 78 0.73 -3.00 20.00
N LEU A 79 1.23 -1.79 19.73
CA LEU A 79 2.55 -1.60 19.12
C LEU A 79 3.66 -2.16 20.01
N HIS A 80 3.58 -1.93 21.32
CA HIS A 80 4.53 -2.50 22.28
C HIS A 80 4.51 -4.04 22.28
N THR A 81 3.33 -4.66 22.29
CA THR A 81 3.20 -6.12 22.25
C THR A 81 3.71 -6.70 20.93
N LEU A 82 3.32 -6.11 19.79
CA LEU A 82 3.79 -6.57 18.48
C LEU A 82 5.31 -6.45 18.37
N GLN A 83 5.90 -5.39 18.94
CA GLN A 83 7.36 -5.24 19.00
C GLN A 83 8.00 -6.31 19.89
N SER A 84 7.41 -6.59 21.06
CA SER A 84 7.88 -7.63 21.98
C SER A 84 7.82 -9.03 21.36
N PHE A 85 6.83 -9.28 20.50
CA PHE A 85 6.69 -10.52 19.75
C PHE A 85 7.59 -10.60 18.51
N GLY A 86 8.37 -9.55 18.19
CA GLY A 86 9.15 -9.51 16.94
C GLY A 86 8.26 -9.64 15.71
N MET A 87 7.14 -8.92 15.71
CA MET A 87 6.25 -8.79 14.54
C MET A 87 6.48 -7.45 13.84
N ILE A 88 6.86 -6.43 14.61
CA ILE A 88 7.26 -5.11 14.11
C ILE A 88 8.56 -4.66 14.76
N GLN A 89 9.29 -3.81 14.07
CA GLN A 89 10.42 -3.07 14.59
C GLN A 89 10.10 -1.58 14.57
N LYS A 90 10.47 -0.86 15.64
CA LYS A 90 10.39 0.61 15.69
C LYS A 90 11.81 1.17 15.70
N THR A 91 12.17 1.96 14.68
CA THR A 91 13.47 2.64 14.61
C THR A 91 13.53 3.79 15.61
N GLU A 92 14.73 4.30 15.94
CA GLU A 92 14.93 5.49 16.78
C GLU A 92 14.13 6.70 16.31
N ASN A 93 13.94 6.83 14.99
CA ASN A 93 13.16 7.91 14.38
C ASN A 93 11.63 7.69 14.47
N GLY A 94 11.16 6.62 15.12
CA GLY A 94 9.74 6.29 15.26
C GLY A 94 9.13 5.59 14.05
N LEU A 95 9.92 5.27 13.02
CA LEU A 95 9.48 4.50 11.86
C LEU A 95 9.10 3.08 12.28
N ILE A 96 7.95 2.60 11.80
CA ILE A 96 7.46 1.24 12.04
C ILE A 96 7.73 0.41 10.79
N GLU A 97 8.35 -0.75 10.97
CA GLU A 97 8.62 -1.73 9.93
C GLU A 97 8.08 -3.10 10.35
N ILE A 98 7.40 -3.80 9.44
CA ILE A 98 6.90 -5.15 9.66
C ILE A 98 8.03 -6.16 9.41
N GLU A 99 8.34 -6.99 10.40
CA GLU A 99 9.36 -8.02 10.25
C GLU A 99 8.94 -9.12 9.28
N ASN A 100 9.91 -9.69 8.56
CA ASN A 100 9.70 -10.76 7.58
C ASN A 100 8.68 -10.43 6.46
N TRP A 101 8.44 -9.15 6.16
CA TRP A 101 7.47 -8.73 5.14
C TRP A 101 7.65 -9.44 3.78
N GLU A 102 8.90 -9.57 3.30
CA GLU A 102 9.20 -10.20 2.00
C GLU A 102 8.90 -11.72 1.99
N LYS A 103 8.92 -12.40 3.14
CA LYS A 103 8.51 -13.82 3.23
C LYS A 103 7.00 -13.99 3.22
N HIS A 104 6.28 -12.96 3.68
CA HIS A 104 4.82 -12.98 3.80
C HIS A 104 4.10 -12.42 2.56
N GLN A 105 4.77 -11.64 1.72
CA GLN A 105 4.22 -11.10 0.49
C GLN A 105 5.00 -11.57 -0.74
N ASN A 106 4.30 -11.84 -1.85
CA ASN A 106 4.94 -12.14 -3.13
C ASN A 106 5.51 -10.83 -3.73
N VAL A 107 6.63 -10.37 -3.18
CA VAL A 107 7.31 -9.11 -3.52
C VAL A 107 7.77 -9.11 -4.98
N ASP A 108 8.24 -10.25 -5.49
CA ASP A 108 8.68 -10.39 -6.88
C ASP A 108 7.54 -10.14 -7.88
N GLY A 109 6.34 -10.63 -7.59
CA GLY A 109 5.15 -10.36 -8.40
C GLY A 109 4.79 -8.88 -8.44
N MET A 110 4.88 -8.19 -7.29
CA MET A 110 4.58 -6.76 -7.20
C MET A 110 5.63 -5.89 -7.89
N GLU A 111 6.92 -6.23 -7.78
CA GLU A 111 8.00 -5.51 -8.45
C GLU A 111 7.90 -5.66 -9.97
N ARG A 112 7.49 -6.83 -10.45
CA ARG A 112 7.22 -7.06 -11.88
C ARG A 112 6.07 -6.18 -12.39
N VAL A 113 5.00 -6.03 -11.60
CA VAL A 113 3.87 -5.14 -11.93
C VAL A 113 4.31 -3.66 -11.94
N ARG A 114 5.16 -3.24 -11.01
CA ARG A 114 5.77 -1.90 -11.01
C ARG A 114 6.57 -1.65 -12.26
N GLU A 115 7.45 -2.57 -12.63
CA GLU A 115 8.32 -2.39 -13.79
C GLU A 115 7.50 -2.34 -15.09
N GLN A 116 6.47 -3.18 -15.21
CA GLN A 116 5.54 -3.13 -16.34
C GLN A 116 4.79 -1.80 -16.39
N THR A 117 4.32 -1.30 -15.25
CA THR A 117 3.63 0.00 -15.17
C THR A 117 4.56 1.14 -15.55
N ARG A 118 5.81 1.14 -15.05
CA ARG A 118 6.83 2.12 -15.41
C ARG A 118 7.08 2.15 -16.91
N LYS A 119 7.29 0.98 -17.53
CA LYS A 119 7.49 0.84 -18.98
C LYS A 119 6.27 1.31 -19.78
N ARG A 120 5.06 1.03 -19.32
CA ARG A 120 3.82 1.51 -19.98
C ARG A 120 3.70 3.02 -19.93
N VAL A 121 3.95 3.63 -18.77
CA VAL A 121 3.90 5.09 -18.60
C VAL A 121 4.97 5.78 -19.44
N GLU A 122 6.17 5.22 -19.49
CA GLU A 122 7.27 5.73 -20.31
C GLU A 122 6.93 5.70 -21.81
N LYS A 123 6.47 4.55 -22.32
CA LYS A 123 5.99 4.43 -23.71
C LYS A 123 4.85 5.39 -24.03
N HIS A 124 3.89 5.57 -23.13
CA HIS A 124 2.81 6.52 -23.32
C HIS A 124 3.32 7.98 -23.37
N ARG A 125 4.27 8.34 -22.49
CA ARG A 125 4.90 9.68 -22.50
C ARG A 125 5.73 9.91 -23.77
N GLU A 126 6.43 8.89 -24.25
CA GLU A 126 7.18 8.95 -25.51
C GLU A 126 6.25 9.10 -26.72
N ALA A 127 5.18 8.30 -26.80
CA ALA A 127 4.18 8.42 -27.86
C ALA A 127 3.51 9.80 -27.86
N MET A 128 3.18 10.34 -26.68
CA MET A 128 2.69 11.72 -26.52
C MET A 128 3.70 12.76 -27.00
N ARG A 129 5.00 12.60 -26.67
CA ARG A 129 6.06 13.51 -27.15
C ARG A 129 6.21 13.44 -28.66
N GLN A 130 6.22 12.24 -29.24
CA GLN A 130 6.31 12.03 -30.69
C GLN A 130 5.11 12.61 -31.42
N ASN A 131 3.88 12.42 -30.92
CA ASN A 131 2.69 13.04 -31.49
C ASN A 131 2.74 14.58 -31.41
N ARG A 132 3.22 15.16 -30.29
CA ARG A 132 3.38 16.61 -30.16
C ARG A 132 4.37 17.19 -31.17
N ILE A 133 5.49 16.48 -31.38
CA ILE A 133 6.51 16.87 -32.37
C ILE A 133 5.96 16.71 -33.79
N ALA A 134 5.18 15.65 -34.07
CA ALA A 134 4.58 15.40 -35.38
C ALA A 134 3.45 16.39 -35.73
N ILE A 135 2.73 16.92 -34.73
CA ILE A 135 1.69 17.93 -34.90
C ILE A 135 2.29 19.34 -35.15
N GLY A 136 3.59 19.53 -34.93
CA GLY A 136 4.26 20.79 -35.25
C GLY A 136 3.93 21.93 -34.28
N ASP A 137 3.64 21.61 -33.02
CA ASP A 137 3.45 22.62 -31.97
C ASP A 137 4.82 23.23 -31.60
N SER A 138 5.24 24.24 -32.36
CA SER A 138 6.25 25.20 -31.90
C SER A 138 5.71 25.99 -30.72
N GLU A 139 6.54 26.23 -29.69
CA GLU A 139 6.22 26.86 -28.39
C GLU A 139 5.60 28.29 -28.43
N GLU A 140 5.22 28.81 -29.59
CA GLU A 140 4.55 30.10 -29.73
C GLU A 140 3.07 29.90 -30.10
N ASN A 141 2.22 29.72 -29.08
CA ASN A 141 1.04 30.56 -28.85
C ASN A 141 0.17 30.00 -27.72
N LYS A 142 0.13 30.73 -26.60
CA LYS A 142 -0.92 30.61 -25.58
C LYS A 142 -2.23 31.14 -26.18
N GLU A 143 -3.06 30.27 -26.71
CA GLU A 143 -4.51 30.49 -26.70
C GLU A 143 -5.22 29.16 -26.40
N CYS A 144 -5.76 29.09 -25.18
CA CYS A 144 -6.57 27.98 -24.72
C CYS A 144 -7.83 27.85 -25.60
N ASN A 145 -7.91 26.82 -26.45
CA ASN A 145 -9.20 26.30 -26.88
C ASN A 145 -9.44 24.92 -26.25
N VAL A 146 -10.43 24.87 -25.36
CA VAL A 146 -10.91 23.64 -24.77
C VAL A 146 -11.64 22.87 -25.87
N THR A 147 -11.01 21.85 -26.45
CA THR A 147 -11.74 20.83 -27.21
C THR A 147 -11.72 19.53 -26.40
N SER A 148 -12.82 19.35 -25.65
CA SER A 148 -13.18 18.10 -24.99
C SER A 148 -13.39 17.01 -26.06
N SER A 149 -12.45 16.08 -26.16
CA SER A 149 -12.71 14.74 -26.71
C SER A 149 -12.57 13.71 -25.59
N VAL A 150 -13.61 13.66 -24.73
CA VAL A 150 -13.81 12.53 -23.82
C VAL A 150 -14.26 11.35 -24.68
N THR A 151 -13.33 10.58 -25.23
CA THR A 151 -13.62 9.18 -25.51
C THR A 151 -13.68 8.46 -24.16
N VAL A 152 -14.90 8.32 -23.63
CA VAL A 152 -15.21 7.42 -22.53
C VAL A 152 -14.87 6.02 -23.00
N THR A 153 -13.71 5.50 -22.60
CA THR A 153 -13.45 4.06 -22.72
C THR A 153 -14.38 3.37 -21.74
N GLN A 154 -15.39 2.69 -22.25
CA GLN A 154 -16.29 1.86 -21.46
C GLN A 154 -15.47 0.80 -20.71
N SER A 155 -15.62 0.81 -19.39
CA SER A 155 -15.72 -0.37 -18.53
C SER A 155 -14.80 -1.54 -18.88
N ASN A 156 -13.59 -1.57 -18.31
CA ASN A 156 -12.86 -2.83 -18.19
C ASN A 156 -13.46 -3.63 -17.03
N ALA A 157 -14.56 -4.34 -17.32
CA ALA A 157 -14.92 -5.53 -16.58
C ALA A 157 -13.70 -6.47 -16.64
N ILE A 158 -13.17 -6.84 -15.48
CA ILE A 158 -12.13 -7.86 -15.41
C ILE A 158 -12.87 -9.17 -15.63
N ASP A 159 -12.55 -9.86 -16.72
CA ASP A 159 -12.93 -11.26 -16.95
C ASP A 159 -12.58 -12.05 -15.69
N ILE A 160 -13.63 -12.48 -14.98
CA ILE A 160 -13.51 -13.48 -13.93
C ILE A 160 -13.13 -14.76 -14.68
N ASP A 161 -11.89 -15.21 -14.47
CA ASP A 161 -11.36 -16.47 -14.96
C ASP A 161 -12.39 -17.58 -14.70
N LYS A 162 -13.07 -18.00 -15.76
CA LYS A 162 -13.55 -19.36 -15.89
C LYS A 162 -12.32 -20.19 -16.22
N GLU A 163 -11.88 -21.03 -15.29
CA GLU A 163 -11.50 -22.41 -15.60
C GLU A 163 -11.20 -23.21 -14.32
N LEU A 164 -12.07 -24.22 -14.12
CA LEU A 164 -11.93 -25.50 -13.41
C LEU A 164 -11.85 -25.51 -11.88
#